data_AF-A0A1J3GK19-F1
#
_entry.id   AF-A0A1J3GK19-F1
#
_cell.length_a   1.000
_cell.length_b   1.000
_cell.length_c   1.000
_cell.angle_alpha   90.00
_cell.angle_beta   90.00
_cell.angle_gamma   90.00
#
_symmetry.space_group_name_H-M   'P 1'
#
loop_
_entity.id
_entity.type
_entity.pdbx_description
1 polymer ?
#
loop_
_entity_poly.entity_id
_entity_poly.type
_entity_poly.pdbx_seq_one_letter_code
_entity_poly.pdbx_strand_id
1 'polypeptide(L)'
;IGAGHNGLVAANYLARANKRVLVLEQRHVVGGAALTEELIPGFKFSRCSYVLSLFRKGIIKDLNLIQKGLKIHYRDIPSLTPTKEQGQYLLFHQNSEKTKAEIAKFSQKDAEQWSRYEQYLNGFCDFWDKNLEHLPYNYLNNPSLADKINFLQRSYMPGLDYFEFGKFVTSSVREMLDNWF
;
A
#
# COMPACT_ATOMS: atom_id res chain seq x y z
N ILE A 1 -12.95 18.79 9.69
CA ILE A 1 -14.34 18.34 9.44
C ILE A 1 -14.26 16.95 8.84
N GLY A 2 -15.03 15.99 9.36
CA GLY A 2 -14.94 14.55 9.11
C GLY A 2 -14.17 13.80 10.20
N ALA A 3 -14.80 12.81 10.83
CA ALA A 3 -14.20 11.88 11.80
C ALA A 3 -13.93 10.50 11.18
N GLY A 4 -13.54 10.46 9.90
CA GLY A 4 -12.96 9.28 9.26
C GLY A 4 -11.52 9.02 9.73
N HIS A 5 -10.98 7.84 9.41
CA HIS A 5 -9.60 7.46 9.76
C HIS A 5 -8.55 8.55 9.43
N ASN A 6 -8.61 9.17 8.25
CA ASN A 6 -7.71 10.27 7.88
C ASN A 6 -7.88 11.52 8.76
N GLY A 7 -9.12 11.93 9.00
CA GLY A 7 -9.43 13.10 9.85
C GLY A 7 -9.02 12.88 11.30
N LEU A 8 -9.22 11.66 11.82
CA LEU A 8 -8.80 11.27 13.17
C LEU A 8 -7.28 11.21 13.31
N VAL A 9 -6.56 10.67 12.32
CA VAL A 9 -5.09 10.70 12.30
C VAL A 9 -4.59 12.16 12.31
N ALA A 10 -5.10 13.01 11.43
CA ALA A 10 -4.72 14.42 11.36
C ALA A 10 -5.00 15.14 12.69
N ALA A 11 -6.19 14.93 13.28
CA ALA A 11 -6.56 15.51 14.57
C ALA A 11 -5.61 15.09 15.69
N ASN A 12 -5.20 13.81 15.73
CA ASN A 12 -4.25 13.32 16.72
C ASN A 12 -2.86 13.96 16.57
N TYR A 13 -2.36 14.12 15.33
CA TYR A 13 -1.08 14.81 15.11
C TYR A 13 -1.14 16.29 15.49
N LEU A 14 -2.24 16.99 15.17
CA LEU A 14 -2.44 18.38 15.59
C LEU A 14 -2.51 18.52 17.11
N ALA A 15 -3.22 17.61 17.79
CA ALA A 15 -3.30 17.60 19.25
C ALA A 15 -1.93 17.35 19.89
N ARG A 16 -1.13 16.42 19.36
CA ARG A 16 0.27 16.20 19.78
C ARG A 16 1.17 17.42 19.58
N ALA A 17 0.87 18.26 18.58
CA ALA A 17 1.52 19.54 18.37
C ALA A 17 0.95 20.67 19.26
N ASN A 18 0.28 20.31 20.37
CA ASN A 18 -0.32 21.22 21.35
C ASN A 18 -1.36 22.18 20.76
N LYS A 19 -2.05 21.79 19.68
CA LYS A 19 -3.16 22.57 19.14
C LYS A 19 -4.48 22.12 19.78
N ARG A 20 -5.40 23.06 19.99
CA ARG A 20 -6.79 22.74 20.33
C ARG A 20 -7.52 22.33 19.05
N VAL A 21 -8.02 21.10 19.00
CA VAL A 21 -8.63 20.53 17.79
C VAL A 21 -10.10 20.21 18.05
N LEU A 22 -10.97 20.69 17.16
CA LEU A 22 -12.37 20.30 17.11
C LEU A 22 -12.59 19.41 15.88
N VAL A 23 -13.08 18.19 16.12
CA VAL A 23 -13.48 17.26 15.06
C VAL A 23 -15.00 17.28 14.98
N LEU A 24 -15.53 17.63 13.80
CA LEU A 24 -16.96 17.64 13.51
C LEU A 24 -17.27 16.48 12.57
N GLU A 25 -18.24 15.65 12.91
CA GLU A 25 -18.72 14.53 12.10
C GLU A 25 -20.21 14.70 11.87
N GLN A 26 -20.66 14.45 10.63
CA GLN A 26 -22.07 14.57 10.27
C GLN A 26 -22.87 13.39 10.84
N ARG A 27 -22.25 12.21 10.89
CA ARG A 27 -22.86 10.97 11.38
C ARG A 27 -22.82 10.88 12.90
N HIS A 28 -23.69 10.04 13.46
CA HIS A 28 -23.72 9.73 14.89
C HIS A 28 -22.58 8.79 15.34
N VAL A 29 -21.70 8.37 14.43
CA VAL A 29 -20.62 7.40 14.63
C VAL A 29 -19.34 7.87 13.96
N VAL A 30 -18.20 7.54 14.56
CA VAL A 30 -16.85 7.87 14.06
C VAL A 30 -16.23 6.68 13.33
N GLY A 31 -15.22 6.94 12.48
CA GLY A 31 -14.45 5.91 11.76
C GLY A 31 -14.51 6.06 10.24
N GLY A 32 -15.55 6.71 9.71
CA GLY A 32 -15.72 6.93 8.28
C GLY A 32 -15.66 5.63 7.48
N ALA A 33 -14.80 5.56 6.46
CA ALA A 33 -14.63 4.36 5.63
C ALA A 33 -14.11 3.12 6.38
N ALA A 34 -13.52 3.29 7.57
CA ALA A 34 -12.97 2.20 8.38
C ALA A 34 -13.97 1.68 9.44
N LEU A 35 -15.20 2.19 9.45
CA LEU A 35 -16.23 1.76 10.39
C LEU A 35 -16.78 0.38 9.98
N THR A 36 -16.98 -0.47 10.98
CA THR A 36 -17.74 -1.71 10.88
C THR A 36 -19.16 -1.49 11.39
N GLU A 37 -20.16 -1.81 10.57
CA GLU A 37 -21.58 -1.58 10.89
C GLU A 37 -22.41 -2.85 10.68
N GLU A 38 -23.48 -2.97 11.44
CA GLU A 38 -24.47 -4.02 11.26
C GLU A 38 -25.56 -3.52 10.30
N LEU A 39 -25.38 -3.80 9.01
CA LEU A 39 -26.36 -3.42 7.97
C LEU A 39 -27.51 -4.41 7.88
N ILE A 40 -27.28 -5.65 8.28
CA ILE A 40 -28.24 -6.75 8.33
C ILE A 40 -28.13 -7.37 9.73
N PRO A 41 -29.25 -7.58 10.45
CA PRO A 41 -29.22 -8.15 11.79
C PRO A 41 -28.39 -9.43 11.87
N GLY A 42 -27.46 -9.49 12.83
CA GLY A 42 -26.52 -10.59 13.04
C GLY A 42 -25.24 -10.52 12.19
N PHE A 43 -25.12 -9.58 11.24
CA PHE A 43 -23.98 -9.50 10.32
C PHE A 43 -23.31 -8.13 10.33
N LYS A 44 -21.99 -8.13 10.49
CA LYS A 44 -21.17 -6.92 10.48
C LYS A 44 -20.40 -6.79 9.17
N PHE A 45 -20.40 -5.57 8.63
CA PHE A 45 -19.79 -5.24 7.35
C PHE A 45 -18.83 -4.07 7.51
N SER A 46 -17.67 -4.15 6.86
CA SER A 46 -16.89 -2.95 6.57
C SER A 46 -17.51 -2.26 5.36
N ARG A 47 -17.77 -0.95 5.47
CA ARG A 47 -18.44 -0.21 4.39
C ARG A 47 -17.57 0.05 3.16
N CYS A 48 -16.26 0.20 3.35
CA CYS A 48 -15.38 0.65 2.26
C CYS A 48 -13.92 0.23 2.47
N SER A 49 -13.42 0.22 3.72
CA SER A 49 -12.04 -0.17 4.03
C SER A 49 -12.00 -1.55 4.69
N TYR A 50 -11.87 -2.59 3.88
CA TYR A 50 -11.77 -3.99 4.31
C TYR A 50 -10.33 -4.55 4.23
N VAL A 51 -9.39 -3.73 3.73
CA VAL A 51 -7.95 -4.00 3.74
C VAL A 51 -7.20 -2.79 4.31
N LEU A 52 -6.12 -3.07 5.05
CA LEU A 52 -5.26 -2.07 5.70
C LEU A 52 -3.94 -1.84 4.93
N SER A 53 -3.93 -2.03 3.60
CA SER A 53 -2.69 -2.05 2.81
C SER A 53 -1.95 -0.71 2.74
N LEU A 54 -2.68 0.41 2.71
CA LEU A 54 -2.10 1.76 2.54
C LEU A 54 -1.92 2.51 3.87
N PHE A 55 -2.17 1.87 5.01
CA PHE A 55 -2.03 2.53 6.30
C PHE A 55 -0.57 2.51 6.77
N ARG A 56 0.03 3.69 6.92
CA ARG A 56 1.47 3.83 7.14
C ARG A 56 1.90 3.29 8.50
N LYS A 57 2.97 2.48 8.52
CA LYS A 57 3.59 1.96 9.74
C LYS A 57 4.04 3.07 10.70
N GLY A 58 4.56 4.18 10.16
CA GLY A 58 4.89 5.38 10.94
C GLY A 58 3.72 5.91 11.77
N ILE A 59 2.50 5.92 11.22
CA ILE A 59 1.30 6.39 11.96
C ILE A 59 0.95 5.42 13.10
N ILE A 60 1.04 4.11 12.87
CA ILE A 60 0.83 3.08 13.88
C ILE A 60 1.79 3.28 15.06
N LYS A 61 3.06 3.50 14.75
CA LYS A 61 4.13 3.74 15.74
C LYS A 61 3.90 5.06 16.48
N ASP A 62 3.75 6.16 15.76
CA ASP A 62 3.62 7.49 16.36
C ASP A 62 2.45 7.54 17.32
N LEU A 63 1.29 7.03 16.91
CA LEU A 63 0.07 7.09 17.72
C LEU A 63 -0.05 5.95 18.74
N ASN A 64 0.96 5.07 18.84
CA ASN A 64 1.00 3.88 19.70
C ASN A 64 -0.25 2.99 19.54
N LEU A 65 -0.69 2.77 18.30
CA LEU A 65 -2.01 2.14 18.05
C LEU A 65 -2.06 0.69 18.52
N ILE A 66 -0.97 -0.08 18.38
CA ILE A 66 -0.90 -1.48 18.84
C ILE A 66 -1.11 -1.55 20.36
N GLN A 67 -0.45 -0.66 21.12
CA GLN A 67 -0.63 -0.56 22.57
C GLN A 67 -2.04 -0.12 22.96
N LYS A 68 -2.70 0.66 22.08
CA LYS A 68 -4.10 1.08 22.22
C LYS A 68 -5.11 0.04 21.69
N GLY A 69 -4.66 -1.17 21.36
CA GLY A 69 -5.53 -2.29 21.01
C GLY A 69 -5.72 -2.54 19.51
N LEU A 70 -4.98 -1.87 18.63
CA LEU A 70 -4.97 -2.23 17.21
C LEU A 70 -4.40 -3.65 17.04
N LYS A 71 -5.19 -4.53 16.42
CA LYS A 71 -4.78 -5.88 16.02
C LYS A 71 -4.78 -5.96 14.51
N ILE A 72 -3.68 -6.42 13.93
CA ILE A 72 -3.54 -6.60 12.48
C ILE A 72 -3.63 -8.09 12.19
N HIS A 73 -4.58 -8.45 11.33
CA HIS A 73 -4.75 -9.81 10.86
C HIS A 73 -4.20 -9.92 9.44
N TYR A 74 -3.14 -10.70 9.28
CA TYR A 74 -2.51 -10.95 7.99
C TYR A 74 -3.28 -12.04 7.23
N ARG A 75 -3.48 -11.83 5.93
CA ARG A 75 -4.08 -12.81 5.03
C ARG A 75 -2.98 -13.59 4.32
N ASP A 76 -3.00 -14.92 4.39
CA ASP A 76 -2.05 -15.76 3.65
C ASP A 76 -2.25 -15.64 2.13
N ILE A 77 -3.50 -15.50 1.71
CA ILE A 77 -3.91 -15.34 0.31
C ILE A 77 -4.36 -13.88 0.08
N PRO A 78 -3.47 -12.99 -0.39
CA PRO A 78 -3.83 -11.62 -0.70
C PRO A 78 -4.82 -11.48 -1.86
N SER A 79 -4.77 -12.37 -2.86
CA SER A 79 -5.61 -12.30 -4.05
C SER A 79 -6.07 -13.67 -4.52
N LEU A 80 -7.31 -13.72 -5.00
CA LEU A 80 -7.91 -14.85 -5.69
C LEU A 80 -8.52 -14.31 -6.98
N THR A 81 -8.12 -14.90 -8.11
CA THR A 81 -8.67 -14.58 -9.43
C THR A 81 -9.41 -15.81 -9.95
N PRO A 82 -10.76 -15.79 -10.01
CA PRO A 82 -11.51 -16.89 -10.59
C PRO A 82 -11.34 -16.87 -12.12
N THR A 83 -11.32 -18.05 -12.75
CA THR A 83 -11.37 -18.14 -14.21
C THR A 83 -12.77 -18.49 -14.69
N LYS A 84 -12.97 -18.49 -16.01
CA LYS A 84 -14.23 -18.93 -16.62
C LYS A 84 -14.43 -20.44 -16.53
N GLU A 85 -13.35 -21.19 -16.34
CA GLU A 85 -13.36 -22.65 -16.28
C GLU A 85 -13.72 -23.10 -14.87
N GLN A 86 -14.66 -24.05 -14.78
CA GLN A 86 -15.15 -24.52 -13.49
C GLN A 86 -14.03 -25.20 -12.69
N GLY A 87 -13.85 -24.76 -11.45
CA GLY A 87 -12.83 -25.32 -10.54
C GLY A 87 -11.41 -24.81 -10.78
N GLN A 88 -11.21 -23.92 -11.75
CA GLN A 88 -9.91 -23.30 -12.02
C GLN A 88 -9.88 -21.87 -11.47
N TYR A 89 -8.79 -21.53 -10.78
CA TYR A 89 -8.56 -20.25 -10.15
C TYR A 89 -7.06 -20.02 -9.96
N LEU A 90 -6.66 -18.76 -9.86
CA LEU A 90 -5.29 -18.37 -9.53
C LEU A 90 -5.26 -17.75 -8.13
N LEU A 91 -4.44 -18.32 -7.24
CA LEU A 91 -4.17 -17.74 -5.93
C LEU A 91 -2.81 -17.06 -5.92
N PHE A 92 -2.76 -15.85 -5.38
CA PHE A 92 -1.52 -15.25 -4.94
C PHE A 92 -1.39 -15.47 -3.45
N HIS A 93 -0.22 -15.94 -3.04
CA HIS A 93 0.17 -16.16 -1.66
C HIS A 93 1.19 -15.11 -1.21
N GLN A 94 1.32 -14.91 0.10
CA GLN A 94 2.49 -14.18 0.63
C GLN A 94 3.82 -14.91 0.37
N ASN A 95 3.78 -16.23 0.21
CA ASN A 95 4.93 -17.03 -0.15
C ASN A 95 5.06 -17.09 -1.69
N SER A 96 6.16 -16.54 -2.21
CA SER A 96 6.42 -16.47 -3.65
C SER A 96 6.47 -17.84 -4.34
N GLU A 97 7.06 -18.86 -3.70
CA GLU A 97 7.12 -20.21 -4.26
C GLU A 97 5.73 -20.85 -4.38
N LYS A 98 4.82 -20.59 -3.43
CA LYS A 98 3.42 -21.01 -3.56
C LYS A 98 2.73 -20.31 -4.73
N THR A 99 2.92 -19.00 -4.88
CA THR A 99 2.40 -18.24 -6.02
C THR A 99 2.92 -18.79 -7.35
N LYS A 100 4.23 -19.07 -7.43
CA LYS A 100 4.86 -19.69 -8.59
C LYS A 100 4.25 -21.06 -8.92
N ALA A 101 4.01 -21.90 -7.92
CA ALA A 101 3.34 -23.19 -8.10
C ALA A 101 1.89 -23.04 -8.59
N GLU A 102 1.17 -22.01 -8.13
CA GLU A 102 -0.17 -21.69 -8.64
C GLU A 102 -0.12 -21.22 -10.11
N ILE A 103 0.83 -20.37 -10.49
CA ILE A 103 1.04 -19.93 -11.87
C ILE A 103 1.39 -21.10 -12.80
N ALA A 104 2.22 -22.05 -12.33
CA ALA A 104 2.64 -23.23 -13.10
C ALA A 104 1.47 -24.11 -13.56
N LYS A 105 0.32 -24.07 -12.86
CA LYS A 105 -0.91 -24.75 -13.28
C LYS A 105 -1.49 -24.21 -14.59
N PHE A 106 -1.14 -22.96 -14.94
CA PHE A 106 -1.58 -22.26 -16.15
C PHE A 106 -0.47 -22.15 -17.19
N SER A 107 0.75 -21.85 -16.75
CA SER A 107 1.91 -21.66 -17.63
C SER A 107 3.20 -21.95 -16.88
N GLN A 108 3.88 -23.02 -17.30
CA GLN A 108 5.21 -23.37 -16.76
C GLN A 108 6.25 -22.30 -17.12
N LYS A 109 6.16 -21.73 -18.33
CA LYS A 109 7.03 -20.65 -18.80
C LYS A 109 6.93 -19.42 -17.89
N ASP A 110 5.71 -19.03 -17.51
CA ASP A 110 5.50 -17.83 -16.69
C ASP A 110 5.96 -18.07 -15.25
N ALA A 111 5.73 -19.28 -14.73
CA ALA A 111 6.22 -19.66 -13.41
C ALA A 111 7.76 -19.57 -13.32
N GLU A 112 8.48 -19.92 -14.39
CA GLU A 112 9.94 -19.80 -14.44
C GLU A 112 10.43 -18.34 -14.41
N GLN A 113 9.66 -17.40 -14.98
CA GLN A 113 9.99 -15.97 -14.96
C GLN A 113 9.58 -15.27 -13.66
N TRP A 114 8.60 -15.82 -12.93
CA TRP A 114 7.99 -15.20 -11.76
C TRP A 114 9.01 -14.65 -10.75
N SER A 115 9.99 -15.47 -10.34
CA SER A 115 10.97 -15.07 -9.32
C SER A 115 11.81 -13.86 -9.75
N ARG A 116 12.15 -13.74 -11.03
CA ARG A 116 12.90 -12.59 -11.56
C ARG A 116 12.01 -11.35 -11.67
N TYR A 117 10.75 -11.53 -12.09
CA TYR A 117 9.77 -10.46 -12.15
C TYR A 117 9.46 -9.89 -10.76
N GLU A 118 9.30 -10.74 -9.75
CA GLU A 118 9.06 -10.32 -8.37
C GLU A 118 10.26 -9.55 -7.79
N GLN A 119 11.49 -9.99 -8.04
CA GLN A 119 12.69 -9.25 -7.65
C GLN A 119 12.76 -7.87 -8.32
N TYR A 120 12.42 -7.80 -9.60
CA TYR A 120 12.31 -6.54 -10.33
C TYR A 120 11.28 -5.60 -9.69
N LEU A 121 10.09 -6.10 -9.35
CA LEU A 121 9.06 -5.31 -8.66
C LEU A 121 9.47 -4.87 -7.25
N ASN A 122 10.14 -5.74 -6.48
CA ASN A 122 10.58 -5.42 -5.13
C ASN A 122 11.57 -4.24 -5.11
N GLY A 123 12.43 -4.11 -6.12
CA GLY A 123 13.28 -2.94 -6.27
C GLY A 123 12.48 -1.61 -6.35
N PHE A 124 11.31 -1.62 -6.97
CA PHE A 124 10.42 -0.45 -6.99
C PHE A 124 9.73 -0.24 -5.65
N CYS A 125 9.27 -1.32 -5.01
CA CYS A 125 8.66 -1.25 -3.69
C CYS A 125 9.61 -0.65 -2.66
N ASP A 126 10.88 -1.08 -2.63
CA ASP A 126 11.91 -0.56 -1.72
C ASP A 126 12.15 0.95 -1.93
N PHE A 127 12.16 1.39 -3.19
CA PHE A 127 12.27 2.82 -3.50
C PHE A 127 11.11 3.61 -2.93
N TRP A 128 9.88 3.12 -3.12
CA TRP A 128 8.69 3.80 -2.61
C TRP A 128 8.59 3.73 -1.09
N ASP A 129 8.91 2.60 -0.46
CA ASP A 129 8.91 2.47 1.01
C ASP A 129 9.86 3.49 1.65
N LYS A 130 11.06 3.69 1.08
CA LYS A 130 12.01 4.71 1.52
C LYS A 130 11.45 6.14 1.37
N ASN A 131 10.77 6.43 0.27
CA ASN A 131 10.37 7.80 -0.07
C ASN A 131 8.99 8.19 0.48
N LEU A 132 8.07 7.25 0.63
CA LEU A 132 6.71 7.51 1.08
C LEU A 132 6.66 7.98 2.53
N GLU A 133 7.58 7.54 3.40
CA GLU A 133 7.61 7.99 4.80
C GLU A 133 8.06 9.44 4.99
N HIS A 134 8.60 10.07 3.95
CA HIS A 134 9.05 11.45 4.00
C HIS A 134 8.01 12.43 3.43
N LEU A 135 8.09 13.68 3.86
CA LEU A 135 7.35 14.76 3.22
C LEU A 135 7.77 14.84 1.75
N PRO A 136 6.82 15.02 0.81
CA PRO A 136 7.16 15.26 -0.57
C PRO A 136 8.03 16.51 -0.66
N TYR A 137 8.96 16.52 -1.61
CA TYR A 137 9.78 17.70 -1.85
C TYR A 137 8.90 18.87 -2.24
N ASN A 138 9.28 20.05 -1.78
CA ASN A 138 8.65 21.27 -2.25
C ASN A 138 9.14 21.57 -3.66
N TYR A 139 8.46 21.00 -4.66
CA TYR A 139 8.73 21.25 -6.07
C TYR A 139 8.19 22.60 -6.56
N LEU A 140 7.35 23.26 -5.77
CA LEU A 140 6.59 24.45 -6.18
C LEU A 140 7.29 25.76 -5.81
N ASN A 141 8.10 25.76 -4.74
CA ASN A 141 8.91 26.91 -4.35
C ASN A 141 10.37 26.65 -4.73
N ASN A 142 11.06 27.65 -5.30
CA ASN A 142 12.48 27.58 -5.68
C ASN A 142 13.30 26.78 -4.66
N PRO A 143 13.68 25.51 -4.97
CA PRO A 143 14.26 24.63 -3.97
C PRO A 143 15.67 25.08 -3.62
N SER A 144 15.98 25.08 -2.32
CA SER A 144 17.32 25.41 -1.86
C SER A 144 18.33 24.37 -2.34
N LEU A 145 19.62 24.69 -2.29
CA LEU A 145 20.68 23.71 -2.61
C LEU A 145 20.60 22.49 -1.68
N ALA A 146 20.24 22.70 -0.41
CA ALA A 146 20.04 21.62 0.55
C ALA A 146 18.87 20.71 0.13
N ASP A 147 17.76 21.28 -0.36
CA ASP A 147 16.62 20.49 -0.85
C ASP A 147 17.01 19.63 -2.05
N LYS A 148 17.81 20.18 -2.97
CA LYS A 148 18.32 19.45 -4.14
C LYS A 148 19.26 18.31 -3.74
N ILE A 149 20.17 18.55 -2.78
CA ILE A 149 21.06 17.51 -2.24
C ILE A 149 20.25 16.41 -1.54
N ASN A 150 19.29 16.80 -0.70
CA ASN A 150 18.39 15.86 -0.02
C ASN A 150 17.53 15.07 -1.01
N PHE A 151 17.14 15.68 -2.14
CA PHE A 151 16.48 14.98 -3.24
C PHE A 151 17.38 13.90 -3.80
N LEU A 152 18.58 14.25 -4.24
CA LEU A 152 19.52 13.29 -4.82
C LEU A 152 19.87 12.15 -3.86
N GLN A 153 20.13 12.44 -2.58
CA GLN A 153 20.48 11.43 -1.58
C GLN A 153 19.36 10.43 -1.30
N ARG A 154 18.10 10.89 -1.26
CA ARG A 154 16.96 10.00 -0.98
C ARG A 154 16.50 9.27 -2.23
N SER A 155 16.49 9.93 -3.38
CA SER A 155 16.20 9.33 -4.68
C SER A 155 17.26 8.31 -5.09
N TYR A 156 18.49 8.44 -4.60
CA TYR A 156 19.53 7.44 -4.82
C TYR A 156 19.24 6.16 -4.03
N MET A 157 19.06 5.06 -4.74
CA MET A 157 18.96 3.71 -4.23
C MET A 157 20.00 2.81 -4.93
N PRO A 158 20.93 2.21 -4.18
CA PRO A 158 21.89 1.26 -4.73
C PRO A 158 21.19 0.07 -5.39
N GLY A 159 21.62 -0.31 -6.59
CA GLY A 159 21.07 -1.45 -7.33
C GLY A 159 19.77 -1.18 -8.08
N LEU A 160 19.18 0.02 -7.98
CA LEU A 160 18.02 0.40 -8.78
C LEU A 160 18.44 0.83 -10.19
N ASP A 161 17.88 0.18 -11.20
CA ASP A 161 17.98 0.63 -12.59
C ASP A 161 16.95 1.75 -12.83
N TYR A 162 17.43 3.00 -12.90
CA TYR A 162 16.57 4.17 -13.10
C TYR A 162 15.95 4.25 -14.49
N PHE A 163 16.59 3.64 -15.51
CA PHE A 163 16.02 3.62 -16.84
C PHE A 163 14.81 2.69 -16.88
N GLU A 164 14.97 1.49 -16.32
CA GLU A 164 13.86 0.55 -16.15
C GLU A 164 12.78 1.08 -15.19
N PHE A 165 13.15 1.82 -14.13
CA PHE A 165 12.20 2.54 -13.29
C PHE A 165 11.37 3.54 -14.09
N GLY A 166 12.04 4.39 -14.88
CA GLY A 166 11.39 5.36 -15.75
C GLY A 166 10.42 4.68 -16.71
N LYS A 167 10.85 3.57 -17.32
CA LYS A 167 10.00 2.74 -18.19
C LYS A 167 8.80 2.19 -17.42
N PHE A 168 8.99 1.60 -16.24
CA PHE A 168 7.90 1.06 -15.41
C PHE A 168 6.82 2.11 -15.10
N VAL A 169 7.21 3.32 -14.71
CA VAL A 169 6.24 4.37 -14.33
C VAL A 169 5.56 5.06 -15.52
N THR A 170 6.12 4.96 -16.72
CA THR A 170 5.59 5.62 -17.93
C THR A 170 4.95 4.69 -18.96
N SER A 171 5.30 3.40 -18.94
CA SER A 171 4.81 2.42 -19.91
C SER A 171 3.40 1.96 -19.56
N SER A 172 2.70 1.44 -20.57
CA SER A 172 1.45 0.73 -20.30
C SER A 172 1.71 -0.58 -19.56
N VAL A 173 0.72 -1.04 -18.79
CA VAL A 173 0.78 -2.34 -18.10
C VAL A 173 1.05 -3.48 -19.10
N ARG A 174 0.50 -3.39 -20.33
CA ARG A 174 0.74 -4.39 -21.38
C ARG A 174 2.21 -4.44 -21.79
N GLU A 175 2.79 -3.31 -22.19
CA GLU A 175 4.20 -3.26 -22.62
C GLU A 175 5.15 -3.73 -21.53
N MET A 176 4.81 -3.45 -20.27
CA MET A 176 5.57 -3.98 -19.14
C MET A 176 5.49 -5.50 -19.08
N LEU A 177 4.27 -6.08 -19.09
CA LEU A 177 4.06 -7.52 -18.92
C LEU A 177 4.54 -8.34 -20.12
N ASP A 178 4.41 -7.85 -21.35
CA ASP A 178 4.84 -8.53 -22.58
C ASP A 178 6.36 -8.81 -22.60
N ASN A 179 7.16 -8.05 -21.82
CA ASN A 179 8.60 -8.32 -21.66
C ASN A 179 8.90 -9.51 -20.74
N TRP A 180 7.91 -9.97 -19.96
CA TRP A 180 8.08 -10.98 -18.92
C TRP A 180 7.30 -12.27 -19.22
N PHE A 181 6.07 -12.17 -19.75
CA PHE A 181 5.13 -13.29 -19.91
C PHE A 181 4.69 -13.46 -21.37
#